data_AF-A0A061E416-F1
#
_entry.id   AF-A0A061E416-F1
#
_cell.length_a   1.000
_cell.length_b   1.000
_cell.length_c   1.000
_cell.angle_alpha   90.00
_cell.angle_beta   90.00
_cell.angle_gamma   90.00
#
_symmetry.space_group_name_H-M   'P 1'
#
loop_
_entity.id
_entity.type
_entity.pdbx_description
1 polymer ?
#
loop_
_entity_poly.entity_id
_entity_poly.type
_entity_poly.pdbx_seq_one_letter_code
_entity_poly.pdbx_strand_id
1 'polypeptide(L)'
;MLRACVIDFTGSWDRHLPLVEFAYNNSFQSSIGMAPYEALYEIKCRTPLCWDEVAQDRQKSYSDKQRKDLEFEVDDRVFLKVSPWKGVIWFAKREKLNPRYIGPFRIIERIRLVAYRLELPPEFDRIHNVLHVSMLKSMYLIPPISSRHLRLSCKKI
;
A
#
# COMPACT_ATOMS: atom_id res chain seq x y z
N MET A 1 -17.79 -4.42 -10.04
CA MET A 1 -18.41 -4.38 -11.38
C MET A 1 -17.90 -5.51 -12.26
N LEU A 2 -16.66 -5.48 -12.80
CA LEU A 2 -16.14 -6.56 -13.67
C LEU A 2 -16.25 -7.97 -13.09
N ARG A 3 -15.89 -8.16 -11.81
CA ARG A 3 -16.00 -9.47 -11.16
C ARG A 3 -17.43 -9.99 -11.04
N ALA A 4 -18.41 -9.11 -10.82
CA ALA A 4 -19.82 -9.48 -10.78
C ALA A 4 -20.31 -9.86 -12.18
N CYS A 5 -19.96 -9.07 -13.20
CA CYS A 5 -20.31 -9.37 -14.57
C CYS A 5 -19.75 -10.72 -15.06
N VAL A 6 -18.54 -11.10 -14.65
CA VAL A 6 -17.96 -12.40 -15.01
C VAL A 6 -18.69 -13.57 -14.32
N ILE A 7 -19.20 -13.36 -13.11
CA ILE A 7 -19.95 -14.39 -12.36
C ILE A 7 -21.37 -14.55 -12.93
N ASP A 8 -22.04 -13.43 -13.25
CA ASP A 8 -23.45 -13.42 -13.68
C ASP A 8 -23.62 -13.75 -15.18
N PHE A 9 -22.68 -13.31 -16.03
CA PHE A 9 -22.78 -13.45 -17.49
C PHE A 9 -21.90 -14.57 -18.07
N THR A 10 -21.43 -15.50 -17.22
CA THR A 10 -20.69 -16.74 -17.53
C THR A 10 -20.14 -16.79 -18.98
N GLY A 11 -19.11 -16.00 -19.27
CA GLY A 11 -18.65 -15.78 -20.65
C GLY A 11 -17.45 -14.83 -20.76
N SER A 12 -17.01 -14.60 -21.99
CA SER A 12 -15.84 -13.78 -22.35
C SER A 12 -16.02 -12.34 -21.87
N TRP A 13 -15.12 -11.88 -20.99
CA TRP A 13 -15.18 -10.55 -20.35
C TRP A 13 -15.06 -9.40 -21.35
N ASP A 14 -14.39 -9.62 -22.48
CA ASP A 14 -14.17 -8.67 -23.57
C ASP A 14 -15.49 -8.17 -24.18
N ARG A 15 -16.51 -9.04 -24.31
CA ARG A 15 -17.82 -8.66 -24.85
C ARG A 15 -18.60 -7.72 -23.93
N HIS A 16 -18.33 -7.79 -22.64
CA HIS A 16 -19.02 -7.00 -21.62
C HIS A 16 -18.21 -5.76 -21.21
N LEU A 17 -16.97 -5.63 -21.69
CA LEU A 17 -16.10 -4.52 -21.36
C LEU A 17 -16.72 -3.15 -21.71
N PRO A 18 -17.35 -2.95 -22.89
CA PRO A 18 -17.97 -1.67 -23.22
C PRO A 18 -19.12 -1.30 -22.28
N LEU A 19 -19.93 -2.30 -21.88
CA LEU A 19 -21.05 -2.09 -20.95
C LEU A 19 -20.55 -1.76 -19.53
N VAL A 20 -19.47 -2.41 -19.10
CA VAL A 20 -18.86 -2.16 -17.79
C VAL A 20 -18.15 -0.82 -17.75
N GLU A 21 -17.45 -0.43 -18.81
CA GLU A 21 -16.85 0.89 -18.95
C GLU A 21 -17.91 1.98 -18.93
N PHE A 22 -19.00 1.81 -19.70
CA PHE A 22 -20.14 2.72 -19.66
C PHE A 22 -20.72 2.83 -18.24
N ALA A 23 -20.96 1.70 -17.57
CA ALA A 23 -21.53 1.72 -16.23
C ALA A 23 -20.58 2.32 -15.18
N TYR A 24 -19.26 2.14 -15.33
CA TYR A 24 -18.26 2.74 -14.45
C TYR A 24 -18.15 4.26 -14.66
N ASN A 25 -18.05 4.73 -15.91
CA ASN A 25 -17.92 6.15 -16.25
C ASN A 25 -19.16 6.97 -15.86
N ASN A 26 -20.33 6.34 -15.80
CA ASN A 26 -21.59 6.95 -15.37
C ASN A 26 -21.88 6.75 -13.87
N SER A 27 -21.08 5.96 -13.15
CA SER A 27 -21.29 5.74 -11.71
C SER A 27 -20.79 6.95 -10.91
N PHE A 28 -21.55 7.34 -9.89
CA PHE A 28 -21.11 8.34 -8.93
C PHE A 28 -19.86 7.86 -8.18
N GLN A 29 -18.86 8.72 -8.09
CA GLN A 29 -17.64 8.46 -7.33
C GLN A 29 -17.52 9.46 -6.17
N SER A 30 -17.66 8.97 -4.94
CA SER A 30 -17.67 9.80 -3.72
C SER A 30 -16.41 10.62 -3.48
N SER A 31 -15.25 10.19 -4.00
CA SER A 31 -14.01 10.97 -3.90
C SER A 31 -13.94 12.16 -4.87
N ILE A 32 -14.68 12.10 -5.99
CA ILE A 32 -14.74 13.15 -7.00
C ILE A 32 -16.00 14.02 -6.80
N GLY A 33 -17.04 13.46 -6.19
CA GLY A 33 -18.32 14.14 -5.95
C GLY A 33 -19.26 14.18 -7.16
N MET A 34 -18.93 13.46 -8.24
CA MET A 34 -19.74 13.28 -9.45
C MET A 34 -19.29 12.03 -10.21
N ALA A 35 -19.93 11.69 -11.32
CA ALA A 35 -19.47 10.60 -12.19
C ALA A 35 -18.31 11.08 -13.11
N PRO A 36 -17.33 10.22 -13.47
CA PRO A 36 -16.24 10.59 -14.37
C PRO A 36 -16.69 11.21 -15.70
N TYR A 37 -17.78 10.71 -16.29
CA TYR A 37 -18.35 11.28 -17.51
C TYR A 37 -18.85 12.73 -17.30
N GLU A 38 -19.48 13.00 -16.16
CA GLU A 38 -19.95 14.34 -15.81
C GLU A 38 -18.78 15.30 -15.57
N ALA A 39 -17.69 14.82 -14.97
CA ALA A 39 -16.48 15.62 -14.77
C ALA A 39 -15.80 15.98 -16.10
N LEU A 40 -15.89 15.12 -17.12
CA LEU A 40 -15.24 15.31 -18.41
C LEU A 40 -16.07 16.16 -19.39
N TYR A 41 -17.40 15.97 -19.38
CA TYR A 41 -18.29 16.59 -20.38
C TYR A 41 -19.27 17.58 -19.79
N GLU A 42 -19.32 17.74 -18.47
CA GLU A 42 -20.23 18.65 -17.73
C GLU A 42 -21.73 18.42 -17.98
N ILE A 43 -22.08 17.29 -18.61
CA ILE A 43 -23.45 16.88 -18.91
C ILE A 43 -23.88 15.82 -17.92
N LYS A 44 -25.00 16.04 -17.23
CA LYS A 44 -25.54 15.09 -16.26
C LYS A 44 -26.09 13.83 -16.94
N CYS A 45 -25.73 12.67 -16.39
CA CYS A 45 -26.21 11.40 -16.91
C CYS A 45 -27.65 11.13 -16.45
N ARG A 46 -28.58 10.92 -17.38
CA ARG A 46 -29.98 10.55 -17.08
C ARG A 46 -30.13 9.03 -16.89
N THR A 47 -29.32 8.41 -16.06
CA THR A 47 -29.40 6.96 -15.80
C THR A 47 -30.03 6.68 -14.43
N PRO A 48 -31.01 5.76 -14.33
CA PRO A 48 -31.72 5.44 -13.09
C PRO A 48 -30.91 4.51 -12.16
N LEU A 49 -29.61 4.33 -12.41
CA LEU A 49 -28.72 3.48 -11.64
C LEU A 49 -28.29 4.21 -10.37
N CYS A 50 -29.25 4.37 -9.45
CA CYS A 50 -28.98 4.75 -8.07
C CYS A 50 -28.20 3.59 -7.43
N TRP A 51 -26.88 3.77 -7.33
CA TRP A 51 -26.04 2.87 -6.56
C TRP A 51 -26.32 3.11 -5.08
N ASP A 52 -26.51 2.02 -4.33
CA ASP A 52 -26.80 2.02 -2.91
C ASP A 52 -25.65 2.67 -2.13
N GLU A 53 -25.80 3.98 -1.83
CA GLU A 53 -24.83 4.81 -1.09
C GLU A 53 -24.38 4.11 0.20
N VAL A 54 -25.30 3.35 0.81
CA VAL A 54 -25.08 2.54 2.00
C VAL A 54 -23.97 1.50 1.81
N ALA A 55 -23.87 0.87 0.64
CA ALA A 55 -22.82 -0.11 0.35
C ALA A 55 -21.44 0.55 0.21
N GLN A 56 -21.39 1.72 -0.44
CA GLN A 56 -20.15 2.49 -0.59
C GLN A 56 -19.65 3.01 0.77
N ASP A 57 -20.55 3.57 1.59
CA ASP A 57 -20.22 4.07 2.92
C ASP A 57 -19.79 2.95 3.87
N ARG A 58 -20.45 1.79 3.81
CA ARG A 58 -20.00 0.60 4.52
C ARG A 58 -18.58 0.22 4.12
N GLN A 59 -18.29 0.12 2.82
CA GLN A 59 -16.96 -0.21 2.33
C GLN A 59 -15.90 0.81 2.77
N LYS A 60 -16.22 2.11 2.70
CA LYS A 60 -15.36 3.19 3.17
C LYS A 60 -15.09 3.07 4.67
N SER A 61 -16.13 2.90 5.48
CA SER A 61 -16.00 2.73 6.93
C SER A 61 -15.18 1.49 7.34
N TYR A 62 -15.34 0.37 6.63
CA TYR A 62 -14.52 -0.82 6.88
C TYR A 62 -13.05 -0.59 6.55
N SER A 63 -12.77 0.10 5.45
CA SER A 63 -11.39 0.45 5.06
C SER A 63 -10.76 1.44 6.03
N ASP A 64 -11.50 2.48 6.43
CA ASP A 64 -10.99 3.54 7.31
C ASP A 64 -10.76 3.02 8.73
N LYS A 65 -11.63 2.15 9.26
CA LYS A 65 -11.43 1.49 10.57
C LYS A 65 -10.14 0.67 10.65
N GLN A 66 -9.63 0.17 9.53
CA GLN A 66 -8.38 -0.59 9.49
C GLN A 66 -7.15 0.29 9.25
N ARG A 67 -7.31 1.57 8.88
CA ARG A 67 -6.20 2.52 8.79
C ARG A 67 -5.84 2.96 10.20
N LYS A 68 -4.60 2.72 10.60
CA LYS A 68 -4.00 3.36 11.77
C LYS A 68 -3.11 4.47 11.24
N ASP A 69 -3.35 5.69 11.68
CA ASP A 69 -2.43 6.78 11.45
C ASP A 69 -1.19 6.49 12.31
N LEU A 70 -0.16 5.92 11.67
CA LEU A 70 1.14 5.78 12.31
C LEU A 70 1.87 7.10 12.13
N GLU A 71 2.01 7.82 13.22
CA GLU A 71 2.90 8.96 13.30
C GLU A 71 4.20 8.50 13.97
N PHE A 72 5.32 8.90 13.39
CA PHE A 72 6.64 8.66 13.95
C PHE A 72 7.30 10.00 14.20
N GLU A 73 8.04 10.08 15.30
CA GLU A 73 8.85 11.25 15.61
C GLU A 73 10.24 11.11 14.99
N VAL A 74 10.95 12.24 14.89
CA VAL A 74 12.38 12.22 14.54
C VAL A 74 13.13 11.49 15.66
N ASP A 75 14.16 10.73 15.31
CA ASP A 75 14.91 9.81 16.18
C ASP A 75 14.20 8.52 16.61
N ASP A 76 12.94 8.30 16.22
CA ASP A 76 12.28 7.01 16.46
C ASP A 76 12.98 5.86 15.72
N ARG A 77 12.99 4.69 16.37
CA ARG A 77 13.51 3.44 15.79
C ARG A 77 12.39 2.65 15.15
N VAL A 78 12.51 2.45 13.84
CA VAL A 78 11.50 1.73 13.03
C VAL A 78 12.12 0.57 12.26
N PHE A 79 11.33 -0.48 12.10
CA PHE A 79 11.67 -1.63 11.28
C PHE A 79 11.19 -1.42 9.84
N LEU A 80 12.04 -1.79 8.87
CA LEU A 80 11.73 -1.66 7.44
C LEU A 80 11.22 -2.96 6.85
N LYS A 81 10.10 -2.92 6.13
CA LYS A 81 9.50 -4.06 5.44
C LYS A 81 10.31 -4.49 4.20
N VAL A 82 10.64 -5.78 4.13
CA VAL A 82 11.49 -6.38 3.08
C VAL A 82 10.72 -6.74 1.81
N SER A 83 9.39 -6.88 1.89
CA SER A 83 8.57 -7.47 0.81
C SER A 83 8.75 -6.83 -0.58
N PRO A 84 8.92 -5.50 -0.72
CA PRO A 84 9.13 -4.90 -2.04
C PRO A 84 10.53 -5.22 -2.62
N TRP A 85 11.47 -5.62 -1.76
CA TRP A 85 12.91 -5.68 -2.06
C TRP A 85 13.49 -7.09 -1.93
N LYS A 86 12.62 -8.12 -1.92
CA LYS A 86 12.97 -9.52 -1.59
C LYS A 86 14.02 -10.16 -2.52
N GLY A 87 14.39 -9.50 -3.63
CA GLY A 87 15.51 -9.88 -4.52
C GLY A 87 16.66 -8.86 -4.60
N VAL A 88 16.48 -7.64 -4.08
CA VAL A 88 17.53 -6.60 -4.04
C VAL A 88 18.36 -6.73 -2.77
N ILE A 89 17.72 -7.14 -1.68
CA ILE A 89 18.36 -7.34 -0.38
C ILE A 89 18.90 -8.76 -0.31
N TRP A 90 20.23 -8.88 -0.31
CA TRP A 90 20.93 -10.16 -0.20
C TRP A 90 20.94 -10.62 1.25
N PHE A 91 19.97 -11.45 1.64
CA PHE A 91 20.14 -12.29 2.82
C PHE A 91 21.04 -13.47 2.43
N ALA A 92 22.02 -13.77 3.27
CA ALA A 92 22.99 -14.85 3.04
C ALA A 92 22.34 -16.25 2.84
N LYS A 93 21.05 -16.42 3.18
CA LYS A 93 20.31 -17.67 2.96
C LYS A 93 18.97 -17.39 2.26
N ARG A 94 18.72 -18.08 1.15
CA ARG A 94 17.40 -18.17 0.49
C ARG A 94 16.60 -19.31 1.12
N GLU A 95 16.21 -19.18 2.39
CA GLU A 95 15.33 -20.16 3.02
C GLU A 95 13.93 -19.58 3.24
N LYS A 96 12.96 -20.49 3.38
CA LYS A 96 11.53 -20.24 3.65
C LYS A 96 11.28 -19.31 4.85
N LEU A 97 12.30 -19.05 5.68
CA LEU A 97 12.30 -18.24 6.91
C LEU A 97 13.00 -16.87 6.77
N ASN A 98 12.92 -16.19 5.62
CA ASN A 98 13.43 -14.83 5.52
C ASN A 98 12.64 -13.86 6.43
N PRO A 99 13.32 -12.97 7.17
CA PRO A 99 12.66 -12.01 8.03
C PRO A 99 11.82 -11.04 7.19
N ARG A 100 10.59 -10.79 7.65
CA ARG A 100 9.66 -9.88 6.95
C ARG A 100 10.04 -8.41 7.12
N TYR A 101 10.79 -8.11 8.17
CA TYR A 101 11.27 -6.78 8.51
C TYR A 101 12.77 -6.82 8.85
N ILE A 102 13.51 -5.79 8.42
CA ILE A 102 14.93 -5.58 8.74
C ILE A 102 15.04 -4.58 9.87
N GLY A 103 16.15 -4.70 10.61
CA GLY A 103 16.49 -4.06 11.87
C GLY A 103 16.07 -2.60 12.06
N PRO A 104 16.21 -2.11 13.29
CA PRO A 104 15.77 -0.77 13.62
C PRO A 104 16.67 0.25 12.92
N PHE A 105 16.05 1.08 12.08
CA PHE A 105 16.67 2.27 11.51
C PHE A 105 16.13 3.50 12.22
N ARG A 106 16.98 4.51 12.36
CA ARG A 106 16.60 5.79 12.94
C ARG A 106 15.96 6.68 11.89
N ILE A 107 14.89 7.37 12.25
CA ILE A 107 14.30 8.40 11.40
C ILE A 107 15.11 9.69 11.55
N ILE A 108 15.67 10.18 10.44
CA ILE A 108 16.44 11.43 10.38
C ILE A 108 15.48 12.62 10.34
N GLU A 109 14.51 12.54 9.44
CA GLU A 109 13.62 13.65 9.14
C GLU A 109 12.28 13.16 8.58
N ARG A 110 11.22 13.94 8.84
CA ARG A 110 9.91 13.77 8.23
C ARG A 110 9.80 14.70 7.03
N ILE A 111 9.91 14.15 5.81
CA ILE A 111 9.87 14.94 4.58
C ILE A 111 8.44 15.33 4.23
N ARG A 112 7.47 14.42 4.43
CA ARG A 112 6.04 14.68 4.25
C ARG A 112 5.24 13.99 5.34
N LEU A 113 3.94 14.27 5.40
CA LEU A 113 3.00 13.63 6.32
C LEU A 113 3.15 12.10 6.39
N VAL A 114 3.42 11.48 5.23
CA VAL A 114 3.46 10.01 5.06
C VAL A 114 4.83 9.50 4.62
N ALA A 115 5.84 10.37 4.48
CA ALA A 115 7.17 10.00 3.97
C ALA A 115 8.28 10.44 4.92
N TYR A 116 9.10 9.47 5.33
CA TYR A 116 10.16 9.65 6.31
C TYR A 116 11.50 9.25 5.72
N ARG A 117 12.56 9.96 6.11
CA ARG A 117 13.93 9.62 5.74
C ARG A 117 14.60 8.83 6.85
N LEU A 118 15.28 7.75 6.48
CA LEU A 118 15.94 6.84 7.42
C LEU A 118 17.46 6.88 7.28
N GLU A 119 18.14 6.61 8.39
CA GLU A 119 19.56 6.26 8.38
C GLU A 119 19.73 4.81 7.92
N LEU A 120 19.77 4.62 6.61
CA LEU A 120 20.11 3.33 6.02
C LEU A 120 21.64 3.18 5.95
N PRO A 121 22.18 2.01 6.32
CA PRO A 121 23.60 1.76 6.21
C PRO A 121 23.99 1.51 4.73
N PRO A 122 25.27 1.72 4.37
CA PRO A 122 25.71 1.80 2.97
C PRO A 122 25.50 0.51 2.16
N GLU A 123 25.26 -0.62 2.81
CA GLU A 123 24.88 -1.86 2.12
C GLU A 123 23.52 -1.75 1.39
N PHE A 124 22.70 -0.76 1.77
CA PHE A 124 21.41 -0.45 1.16
C PHE A 124 21.45 0.75 0.21
N ASP A 125 22.61 1.18 -0.29
CA ASP A 125 22.75 2.34 -1.20
C ASP A 125 21.88 2.27 -2.47
N ARG A 126 21.45 1.06 -2.87
CA ARG A 126 20.50 0.86 -3.98
C ARG A 126 19.06 1.30 -3.65
N ILE A 127 18.73 1.47 -2.37
CA ILE A 127 17.39 1.82 -1.90
C ILE A 127 17.40 3.30 -1.50
N HIS A 128 16.43 4.05 -2.00
CA HIS A 128 16.24 5.42 -1.56
C HIS A 128 15.89 5.46 -0.06
N ASN A 129 16.57 6.33 0.67
CA ASN A 129 16.39 6.51 2.11
C ASN A 129 15.06 7.17 2.49
N VAL A 130 14.29 7.66 1.52
CA VAL A 130 12.94 8.24 1.72
C VAL A 130 11.88 7.17 1.47
N LEU A 131 11.18 6.78 2.53
CA LEU A 131 10.22 5.67 2.49
C LEU A 131 8.84 6.08 3.01
N HIS A 132 7.82 5.45 2.45
CA HIS A 132 6.42 5.67 2.83
C HIS A 132 6.09 4.94 4.15
N VAL A 133 5.24 5.54 4.99
CA VAL A 133 4.88 5.04 6.33
C VAL A 133 4.42 3.58 6.35
N SER A 134 3.75 3.13 5.28
CA SER A 134 3.25 1.75 5.14
C SER A 134 4.34 0.68 5.07
N MET A 135 5.58 1.10 4.80
CA MET A 135 6.77 0.25 4.77
C MET A 135 7.46 0.18 6.13
N LEU A 136 7.07 1.04 7.06
CA LEU A 136 7.70 1.19 8.37
C LEU A 136 6.82 0.54 9.44
N LYS A 137 7.46 0.03 10.49
CA LYS A 137 6.78 -0.52 11.65
C LYS A 137 7.48 -0.10 12.92
N SER A 138 6.72 0.43 13.88
CA SER A 138 7.24 0.82 15.19
C SER A 138 7.90 -0.37 15.91
N MET A 139 9.04 -0.12 16.55
CA MET A 139 9.79 -1.12 17.32
C MET A 139 9.01 -1.65 18.54
N TYR A 140 8.15 -0.82 19.16
CA TYR A 140 7.33 -1.23 20.30
C TYR A 140 6.27 -2.31 19.96
N LEU A 141 6.03 -2.56 18.66
CA LEU A 141 5.02 -3.52 18.18
C LEU A 141 5.62 -4.88 17.74
N ILE A 142 6.92 -5.10 17.93
CA ILE A 142 7.61 -6.34 17.55
C ILE A 142 8.37 -6.88 18.78
N PRO A 143 8.03 -8.05 19.33
CA PRO A 143 8.86 -8.67 20.36
C PRO A 143 10.26 -8.94 19.78
N PRO A 144 11.35 -8.68 20.53
CA PRO A 144 12.70 -8.74 20.00
C PRO A 144 12.98 -10.14 19.47
N ILE A 145 13.03 -10.28 18.15
CA ILE A 145 13.60 -11.47 17.51
C ILE A 145 15.09 -11.40 17.86
N SER A 146 15.52 -12.35 18.70
CA SER A 146 16.89 -12.49 19.21
C SER A 146 17.92 -12.03 18.17
N SER A 147 18.65 -10.98 18.53
CA SER A 147 19.75 -10.34 17.79
C SER A 147 20.92 -11.27 17.44
N ARG A 148 20.79 -12.59 17.67
CA ARG A 148 21.83 -13.58 17.41
C ARG A 148 21.97 -14.00 15.94
N HIS A 149 21.05 -13.61 15.06
CA HIS A 149 21.09 -14.01 13.63
C HIS A 149 21.51 -12.92 12.64
N LEU A 150 21.68 -11.67 13.09
CA LEU A 150 22.27 -10.59 12.28
C LEU A 150 23.78 -10.48 12.56
N ARG A 151 24.52 -11.58 12.49
CA ARG A 151 25.93 -11.50 12.12
C ARG A 151 26.01 -11.34 10.61
N LEU A 152 25.83 -10.10 10.16
CA LEU A 152 26.42 -9.66 8.90
C LEU A 152 27.92 -9.94 9.04
N SER A 153 28.37 -11.06 8.48
CA SER A 153 29.80 -11.35 8.41
C SER A 153 30.40 -10.41 7.38
N CYS A 154 30.70 -9.20 7.83
CA CYS A 154 31.60 -8.29 7.15
C CYS A 154 33.01 -8.86 7.34
N LYS A 155 33.39 -9.80 6.47
CA LYS A 155 34.80 -10.20 6.34
C LYS A 155 35.50 -9.08 5.59
N LYS A 156 36.30 -8.32 6.33
CA LYS A 156 37.37 -7.45 5.81
C LYS A 156 38.24 -8.25 4.84
N ILE A 157 38.47 -7.68 3.65
CA ILE A 157 39.71 -7.85 2.89
C ILE A 157 40.22 -6.43 2.66
#